data_AF-A0A2I0MJ32-F1
#
_entry.id   AF-A0A2I0MJ32-F1
#
_cell.length_a   1.000
_cell.length_b   1.000
_cell.length_c   1.000
_cell.angle_alpha   90.00
_cell.angle_beta   90.00
_cell.angle_gamma   90.00
#
_symmetry.space_group_name_H-M   'P 1'
#
loop_
_entity.id
_entity.type
_entity.pdbx_description
1 polymer ?
#
loop_
_entity_poly.entity_id
_entity_poly.type
_entity_poly.pdbx_seq_one_letter_code
_entity_poly.pdbx_strand_id
1 'polypeptide(L)'
;MLKLDGCYSSGEEQAKGYPEMARALNSTGRPIVYSCSWPAYQGGLPPKVNYTVLAEVCNLWRNYDDIQDSWDSVLSILDWFSANQDVLQPAAGPGHWNDPDMLIIGNFGLSYEQSRSQMALWTVMAAPLLMSTDLRTISPSAKEILQNRLMIQINQDPRGIQGRRIVKVRGQVDVFGRAHRSSTGITKRRKVMQRDMSRS
;
A
#
# COMPACT_ATOMS: atom_id res chain seq x y z
N MET A 1 -12.76 -2.76 12.47
CA MET A 1 -12.59 -2.08 11.17
C MET A 1 -13.93 -2.09 10.45
N LEU A 2 -14.25 -1.04 9.72
CA LEU A 2 -15.38 -0.96 8.80
C LEU A 2 -14.84 -0.63 7.40
N LYS A 3 -15.23 -1.40 6.39
CA LYS A 3 -15.21 -0.97 4.98
C LYS A 3 -16.61 -0.44 4.66
N LEU A 4 -16.73 0.79 4.19
CA LEU A 4 -17.99 1.32 3.67
C LEU A 4 -17.90 1.46 2.16
N ASP A 5 -18.82 0.79 1.47
CA ASP A 5 -18.88 0.75 0.02
C ASP A 5 -19.77 1.85 -0.57
N GLY A 6 -19.66 2.08 -1.89
CA GLY A 6 -20.35 3.19 -2.58
C GLY A 6 -21.43 2.79 -3.58
N CYS A 7 -21.68 1.50 -3.80
CA CYS A 7 -22.75 1.04 -4.69
C CYS A 7 -24.13 1.62 -4.29
N TYR A 8 -24.99 1.82 -5.29
CA TYR A 8 -26.37 2.29 -5.10
C TYR A 8 -26.48 3.64 -4.35
N SER A 9 -25.51 4.53 -4.55
CA SER A 9 -25.54 5.89 -4.02
C SER A 9 -25.09 6.91 -5.07
N SER A 10 -25.62 8.11 -4.98
CA SER A 10 -25.24 9.28 -5.78
C SER A 10 -23.97 9.94 -5.24
N GLY A 11 -23.31 10.75 -6.06
CA GLY A 11 -22.14 11.52 -5.60
C GLY A 11 -22.46 12.48 -4.46
N GLU A 12 -23.68 13.01 -4.38
CA GLU A 12 -24.12 13.89 -3.29
C GLU A 12 -24.30 13.09 -1.98
N GLU A 13 -24.91 11.90 -2.05
CA GLU A 13 -25.04 11.01 -0.89
C GLU A 13 -23.68 10.57 -0.38
N GLN A 14 -22.73 10.25 -1.27
CA GLN A 14 -21.36 9.90 -0.88
C GLN A 14 -20.66 11.09 -0.19
N ALA A 15 -20.78 12.29 -0.76
CA ALA A 15 -20.17 13.50 -0.21
C ALA A 15 -20.63 13.84 1.22
N LYS A 16 -21.87 13.48 1.59
CA LYS A 16 -22.40 13.64 2.95
C LYS A 16 -22.14 12.43 3.82
N GLY A 17 -22.36 11.23 3.28
CA GLY A 17 -22.42 9.97 4.00
C GLY A 17 -21.06 9.48 4.53
N TYR A 18 -19.97 9.63 3.77
CA TYR A 18 -18.65 9.23 4.25
C TYR A 18 -18.18 10.07 5.46
N PRO A 19 -18.23 11.42 5.43
CA PRO A 19 -17.95 12.23 6.62
C PRO A 19 -18.92 12.01 7.78
N GLU A 20 -20.20 11.76 7.51
CA GLU A 20 -21.19 11.47 8.54
C GLU A 20 -20.90 10.13 9.24
N MET A 21 -20.56 9.09 8.49
CA MET A 21 -20.13 7.80 9.05
C MET A 21 -18.86 7.96 9.90
N ALA A 22 -17.87 8.73 9.44
CA ALA A 22 -16.67 8.99 10.24
C ALA A 22 -17.01 9.62 11.61
N ARG A 23 -17.91 10.62 11.63
CA ARG A 23 -18.40 11.22 12.88
C ARG A 23 -19.18 10.22 13.74
N ALA A 24 -20.03 9.41 13.13
CA ALA A 24 -20.82 8.40 13.82
C ALA A 24 -19.94 7.31 14.45
N LEU A 25 -18.89 6.84 13.76
CA LEU A 25 -17.91 5.91 14.31
C LEU A 25 -17.16 6.54 15.50
N ASN A 26 -16.71 7.79 15.35
CA ASN A 26 -15.99 8.49 16.42
C ASN A 26 -16.86 8.71 17.68
N SER A 27 -18.15 9.02 17.52
CA SER A 27 -19.06 9.25 18.66
C SER A 27 -19.33 8.00 19.50
N THR A 28 -19.04 6.80 18.98
CA THR A 28 -19.12 5.56 19.76
C THR A 28 -18.06 5.47 20.86
N GLY A 29 -16.98 6.24 20.78
CA GLY A 29 -15.81 6.12 21.66
C GLY A 29 -14.93 4.89 21.41
N ARG A 30 -15.29 4.02 20.45
CA ARG A 30 -14.50 2.84 20.08
C ARG A 30 -13.59 3.17 18.89
N PRO A 31 -12.27 2.94 18.98
CA PRO A 31 -11.38 3.05 17.82
C PRO A 31 -11.72 1.99 16.75
N ILE A 32 -12.24 2.43 15.60
CA ILE A 32 -12.61 1.57 14.47
C ILE A 32 -11.88 2.08 13.23
N VAL A 33 -10.96 1.28 12.68
CA VAL A 33 -10.32 1.58 11.39
C VAL A 33 -11.41 1.74 10.32
N TYR A 34 -11.39 2.84 9.59
CA TYR A 34 -12.40 3.16 8.58
C TYR A 34 -11.80 3.16 7.17
N SER A 35 -12.23 2.20 6.35
CA SER A 35 -11.86 2.03 4.94
C SER A 35 -12.98 2.54 4.05
N CYS A 36 -12.65 3.49 3.17
CA CYS A 36 -13.62 4.23 2.37
C CYS A 36 -13.50 3.88 0.88
N SER A 37 -14.55 3.36 0.25
CA SER A 37 -14.54 3.18 -1.21
C SER A 37 -14.78 4.48 -1.99
N TRP A 38 -15.03 5.61 -1.31
CA TRP A 38 -15.48 6.87 -1.90
C TRP A 38 -14.72 7.30 -3.18
N PRO A 39 -13.37 7.40 -3.20
CA PRO A 39 -12.70 7.91 -4.39
C PRO A 39 -12.88 7.03 -5.63
N ALA A 40 -12.95 5.70 -5.50
CA ALA A 40 -13.20 4.81 -6.64
C ALA A 40 -14.51 5.15 -7.38
N TYR A 41 -15.57 5.52 -6.64
CA TYR A 41 -16.86 5.92 -7.22
C TYR A 41 -16.87 7.34 -7.81
N GLN A 42 -15.81 8.12 -7.58
CA GLN A 42 -15.65 9.49 -8.10
C GLN A 42 -14.53 9.62 -9.14
N GLY A 43 -13.98 8.49 -9.61
CA GLY A 43 -12.91 8.43 -10.62
C GLY A 43 -11.50 8.61 -10.06
N GLY A 44 -11.33 8.60 -8.74
CA GLY A 44 -10.03 8.53 -8.06
C GLY A 44 -9.16 9.78 -8.11
N LEU A 45 -9.59 10.87 -8.76
CA LEU A 45 -8.75 12.04 -9.03
C LEU A 45 -9.44 13.38 -8.73
N PRO A 46 -8.67 14.43 -8.41
CA PRO A 46 -9.15 15.81 -8.40
C PRO A 46 -9.73 16.22 -9.77
N PRO A 47 -10.70 17.15 -9.81
CA PRO A 47 -11.26 17.88 -8.67
C PRO A 47 -12.40 17.14 -7.95
N LYS A 48 -12.87 15.99 -8.47
CA LYS A 48 -13.99 15.24 -7.86
C LYS A 48 -13.60 14.59 -6.54
N VAL A 49 -12.33 14.21 -6.40
CA VAL A 49 -11.76 13.66 -5.17
C VAL A 49 -10.89 14.71 -4.49
N ASN A 50 -11.17 14.97 -3.21
CA ASN A 50 -10.33 15.80 -2.36
C ASN A 50 -9.62 14.92 -1.32
N TYR A 51 -8.34 14.63 -1.55
CA TYR A 51 -7.55 13.77 -0.68
C TYR A 51 -7.27 14.36 0.71
N THR A 52 -7.31 15.70 0.86
CA THR A 52 -7.19 16.34 2.19
C THR A 52 -8.37 15.95 3.07
N VAL A 53 -9.60 15.99 2.52
CA VAL A 53 -10.81 15.59 3.25
C VAL A 53 -10.78 14.08 3.55
N LEU A 54 -10.37 13.25 2.59
CA LEU A 54 -10.23 11.81 2.82
C LEU A 54 -9.26 11.49 3.95
N ALA A 55 -8.12 12.18 4.02
CA ALA A 55 -7.13 12.00 5.10
C ALA A 55 -7.66 12.37 6.49
N GLU A 56 -8.62 13.29 6.57
CA GLU A 56 -9.28 13.66 7.83
C GLU A 56 -10.35 12.65 8.27
N VAL A 57 -11.04 12.01 7.32
CA VAL A 57 -12.21 11.17 7.63
C VAL A 57 -11.95 9.68 7.56
N CYS A 58 -10.94 9.22 6.82
CA CYS A 58 -10.72 7.81 6.49
C CYS A 58 -9.30 7.37 6.87
N ASN A 59 -9.14 6.11 7.30
CA ASN A 59 -7.82 5.53 7.55
C ASN A 59 -7.17 4.96 6.30
N LEU A 60 -7.99 4.54 5.33
CA LEU A 60 -7.55 4.11 4.02
C LEU A 60 -8.70 4.28 3.02
N TRP A 61 -8.38 4.36 1.74
CA TRP A 61 -9.38 4.52 0.70
C TRP A 61 -9.05 3.79 -0.59
N ARG A 62 -10.04 3.11 -1.16
CA ARG A 62 -9.91 2.47 -2.48
C ARG A 62 -9.96 3.53 -3.56
N ASN A 63 -8.84 3.76 -4.24
CA ASN A 63 -8.70 4.82 -5.24
C ASN A 63 -9.30 4.44 -6.60
N TYR A 64 -9.25 3.15 -6.94
CA TYR A 64 -9.39 2.65 -8.30
C TYR A 64 -10.17 1.32 -8.35
N ASP A 65 -10.28 0.74 -9.53
CA ASP A 65 -11.07 -0.46 -9.86
C ASP A 65 -10.75 -1.66 -8.94
N ASP A 66 -11.73 -2.57 -8.83
CA ASP A 66 -11.58 -3.82 -8.08
C ASP A 66 -10.56 -4.75 -8.71
N ILE A 67 -9.65 -5.26 -7.89
CA ILE A 67 -8.70 -6.28 -8.32
C ILE A 67 -9.43 -7.57 -8.66
N GLN A 68 -9.07 -8.16 -9.79
CA GLN A 68 -9.50 -9.47 -10.23
C GLN A 68 -8.33 -10.43 -10.16
N ASP A 69 -8.61 -11.74 -10.10
CA ASP A 69 -7.58 -12.79 -10.05
C ASP A 69 -6.90 -12.96 -11.43
N SER A 70 -6.14 -11.95 -11.86
CA SER A 70 -5.39 -11.95 -13.11
C SER A 70 -4.20 -10.97 -13.06
N TRP A 71 -3.16 -11.28 -13.83
CA TRP A 71 -2.02 -10.37 -13.96
C TRP A 71 -2.39 -9.06 -14.65
N ASP A 72 -3.31 -9.08 -15.60
CA ASP A 72 -3.77 -7.86 -16.29
C ASP A 72 -4.45 -6.89 -15.32
N SER A 73 -5.18 -7.39 -14.32
CA SER A 73 -5.76 -6.55 -13.27
C SER A 73 -4.68 -5.91 -12.40
N VAL A 74 -3.65 -6.67 -11.99
CA VAL A 74 -2.50 -6.15 -11.25
C VAL A 74 -1.77 -5.06 -12.05
N LEU A 75 -1.53 -5.28 -13.34
CA LEU A 75 -0.89 -4.29 -14.21
C LEU A 75 -1.73 -3.04 -14.40
N SER A 76 -3.04 -3.18 -14.61
CA SER A 76 -3.98 -2.06 -14.75
C SER A 76 -3.93 -1.13 -13.53
N ILE A 77 -4.03 -1.71 -12.32
CA ILE A 77 -3.92 -0.98 -11.06
C ILE A 77 -2.56 -0.30 -10.94
N LEU A 78 -1.47 -1.04 -11.18
CA LEU A 78 -0.11 -0.50 -11.09
C LEU A 78 0.11 0.68 -12.03
N ASP A 79 -0.32 0.56 -13.29
CA ASP A 79 -0.14 1.61 -14.29
C ASP A 79 -1.01 2.83 -13.96
N TRP A 80 -2.24 2.65 -13.48
CA TRP A 80 -3.08 3.77 -13.03
C TRP A 80 -2.46 4.50 -11.84
N PHE A 81 -2.02 3.77 -10.81
CA PHE A 81 -1.35 4.37 -9.65
C PHE A 81 -0.07 5.10 -10.05
N SER A 82 0.72 4.51 -10.95
CA SER A 82 1.97 5.10 -11.41
C SER A 82 1.76 6.32 -12.33
N ALA A 83 0.69 6.34 -13.12
CA ALA A 83 0.34 7.49 -13.97
C ALA A 83 -0.14 8.68 -13.13
N ASN A 84 -0.73 8.43 -11.96
CA ASN A 84 -1.31 9.44 -11.08
C ASN A 84 -0.47 9.68 -9.80
N GLN A 85 0.77 9.19 -9.77
CA GLN A 85 1.59 9.15 -8.55
C GLN A 85 1.88 10.53 -7.94
N ASP A 86 1.92 11.60 -8.74
CA ASP A 86 2.18 12.95 -8.24
C ASP A 86 1.03 13.50 -7.39
N VAL A 87 -0.18 12.97 -7.58
CA VAL A 87 -1.36 13.25 -6.74
C VAL A 87 -1.44 12.27 -5.57
N LEU A 88 -1.26 10.98 -5.84
CA LEU A 88 -1.52 9.92 -4.86
C LEU A 88 -0.41 9.79 -3.81
N GLN A 89 0.85 9.84 -4.23
CA GLN A 89 1.99 9.62 -3.34
C GLN A 89 2.04 10.58 -2.14
N PRO A 90 1.81 11.90 -2.28
CA PRO A 90 1.78 12.80 -1.12
C PRO A 90 0.53 12.66 -0.25
N ALA A 91 -0.54 12.03 -0.73
CA ALA A 91 -1.78 11.83 0.03
C ALA A 91 -1.69 10.69 1.07
N ALA A 92 -0.74 9.77 0.91
CA ALA A 92 -0.53 8.65 1.82
C ALA A 92 0.44 9.00 2.96
N GLY A 93 0.13 8.53 4.16
CA GLY A 93 0.97 8.70 5.35
C GLY A 93 0.42 7.97 6.58
N PRO A 94 1.12 8.05 7.73
CA PRO A 94 0.68 7.40 8.96
C PRO A 94 -0.76 7.75 9.34
N GLY A 95 -1.64 6.76 9.26
CA GLY A 95 -3.05 6.87 9.63
C GLY A 95 -4.01 7.11 8.46
N HIS A 96 -3.50 7.30 7.23
CA HIS A 96 -4.30 7.58 6.03
C HIS A 96 -3.60 7.04 4.75
N TRP A 97 -4.10 5.96 4.17
CA TRP A 97 -3.40 5.20 3.13
C TRP A 97 -4.20 5.10 1.81
N ASN A 98 -3.49 5.16 0.68
CA ASN A 98 -4.07 4.71 -0.58
C ASN A 98 -4.20 3.17 -0.57
N ASP A 99 -5.32 2.67 -1.07
CA ASP A 99 -5.63 1.25 -1.15
C ASP A 99 -5.75 0.80 -2.61
N PRO A 100 -4.70 0.16 -3.19
CA PRO A 100 -4.73 -0.45 -4.52
C PRO A 100 -5.44 -1.81 -4.53
N ASP A 101 -6.26 -2.10 -3.51
CA ASP A 101 -7.01 -3.34 -3.30
C ASP A 101 -6.17 -4.54 -2.82
N MET A 102 -6.84 -5.67 -2.63
CA MET A 102 -6.33 -6.87 -1.97
C MET A 102 -5.10 -7.52 -2.64
N LEU A 103 -4.33 -8.26 -1.85
CA LEU A 103 -3.38 -9.26 -2.36
C LEU A 103 -4.13 -10.51 -2.81
N ILE A 104 -3.86 -10.95 -4.04
CA ILE A 104 -4.44 -12.16 -4.66
C ILE A 104 -3.45 -13.34 -4.70
N ILE A 105 -2.31 -13.19 -4.00
CA ILE A 105 -1.28 -14.23 -3.85
C ILE A 105 -1.87 -15.44 -3.15
N GLY A 106 -1.67 -16.63 -3.75
CA GLY A 106 -2.22 -17.89 -3.26
C GLY A 106 -3.52 -18.32 -3.95
N ASN A 107 -4.07 -17.49 -4.84
CA ASN A 107 -5.20 -17.85 -5.70
C ASN A 107 -4.73 -18.48 -7.02
N PHE A 108 -5.43 -18.25 -8.13
CA PHE A 108 -5.31 -19.04 -9.35
C PHE A 108 -4.69 -18.25 -10.52
N GLY A 109 -4.82 -16.93 -10.52
CA GLY A 109 -4.52 -16.08 -11.67
C GLY A 109 -3.08 -15.56 -11.77
N LEU A 110 -2.28 -15.73 -10.72
CA LEU A 110 -0.88 -15.28 -10.67
C LEU A 110 0.10 -16.45 -10.68
N SER A 111 1.11 -16.37 -11.55
CA SER A 111 2.30 -17.20 -11.45
C SER A 111 3.11 -16.85 -10.18
N TYR A 112 4.11 -17.68 -9.87
CA TYR A 112 5.02 -17.42 -8.74
C TYR A 112 5.71 -16.05 -8.86
N GLU A 113 6.24 -15.72 -10.03
CA GLU A 113 6.94 -14.43 -10.24
C GLU A 113 5.98 -13.24 -10.21
N GLN A 114 4.75 -13.41 -10.71
CA GLN A 114 3.71 -12.38 -10.61
C GLN A 114 3.26 -12.16 -9.17
N SER A 115 3.15 -13.24 -8.38
CA SER A 115 2.84 -13.17 -6.94
C SER A 115 3.92 -12.41 -6.16
N ARG A 116 5.20 -12.69 -6.44
CA ARG A 116 6.33 -11.94 -5.87
C ARG A 116 6.29 -10.48 -6.28
N SER A 117 5.96 -10.21 -7.53
CA SER A 117 5.85 -8.85 -8.07
C SER A 117 4.74 -8.07 -7.37
N GLN A 118 3.55 -8.66 -7.19
CA GLN A 118 2.45 -8.00 -6.47
C GLN A 118 2.88 -7.64 -5.03
N MET A 119 3.46 -8.59 -4.29
CA MET A 119 3.92 -8.34 -2.92
C MET A 119 4.94 -7.19 -2.85
N ALA A 120 5.92 -7.18 -3.75
CA ALA A 120 6.95 -6.15 -3.79
C ALA A 120 6.38 -4.76 -4.15
N LEU A 121 5.49 -4.70 -5.15
CA LEU A 121 4.90 -3.45 -5.61
C LEU A 121 3.95 -2.84 -4.58
N TRP A 122 3.07 -3.64 -3.97
CA TRP A 122 2.20 -3.19 -2.87
C TRP A 122 3.03 -2.72 -1.67
N THR A 123 4.11 -3.43 -1.37
CA THR A 123 5.07 -3.03 -0.33
C THR A 123 5.71 -1.66 -0.63
N VAL A 124 6.16 -1.44 -1.86
CA VAL A 124 6.75 -0.16 -2.27
C VAL A 124 5.73 0.97 -2.28
N MET A 125 4.47 0.69 -2.63
CA MET A 125 3.37 1.66 -2.59
C MET A 125 2.87 1.98 -1.17
N ALA A 126 3.45 1.37 -0.12
CA ALA A 126 2.93 1.48 1.25
C ALA A 126 1.45 1.08 1.37
N ALA A 127 1.01 0.13 0.53
CA ALA A 127 -0.36 -0.34 0.49
C ALA A 127 -0.71 -1.20 1.72
N PRO A 128 -2.01 -1.28 2.10
CA PRO A 128 -2.50 -2.34 2.97
C PRO A 128 -2.14 -3.72 2.42
N LEU A 129 -1.65 -4.62 3.28
CA LEU A 129 -1.39 -6.02 2.91
C LEU A 129 -2.57 -6.90 3.32
N LEU A 130 -3.73 -6.66 2.69
CA LEU A 130 -4.97 -7.40 2.95
C LEU A 130 -5.06 -8.61 2.02
N MET A 131 -4.86 -9.81 2.56
CA MET A 131 -4.95 -11.05 1.79
C MET A 131 -6.40 -11.45 1.53
N SER A 132 -6.68 -11.93 0.31
CA SER A 132 -7.93 -12.61 -0.03
C SER A 132 -7.62 -13.95 -0.68
N THR A 133 -7.41 -14.98 0.15
CA THR A 133 -7.05 -16.33 -0.29
C THR A 133 -7.48 -17.38 0.76
N ASP A 134 -7.62 -18.64 0.36
CA ASP A 134 -7.97 -19.72 1.30
C ASP A 134 -6.75 -20.16 2.12
N LEU A 135 -6.66 -19.66 3.35
CA LEU A 135 -5.55 -19.96 4.26
C LEU A 135 -5.46 -21.44 4.68
N ARG A 136 -6.52 -22.24 4.49
CA ARG A 136 -6.54 -23.66 4.86
C ARG A 136 -5.72 -24.51 3.87
N THR A 137 -5.62 -24.05 2.63
CA THR A 137 -5.05 -24.78 1.50
C THR A 137 -3.94 -24.01 0.78
N ILE A 138 -3.55 -22.84 1.29
CA ILE A 138 -2.50 -22.00 0.70
C ILE A 138 -1.19 -22.78 0.51
N SER A 139 -0.59 -22.64 -0.68
CA SER A 139 0.66 -23.33 -1.00
C SER A 139 1.83 -22.82 -0.14
N PRO A 140 2.85 -23.66 0.13
CA PRO A 140 4.05 -23.23 0.83
C PRO A 140 4.76 -22.04 0.17
N SER A 141 4.78 -21.98 -1.16
CA SER A 141 5.40 -20.88 -1.91
C SER A 141 4.64 -19.55 -1.77
N ALA A 142 3.31 -19.56 -1.82
CA ALA A 142 2.51 -18.36 -1.57
C ALA A 142 2.67 -17.89 -0.11
N LYS A 143 2.69 -18.83 0.84
CA LYS A 143 2.93 -18.53 2.26
C LYS A 143 4.30 -17.90 2.49
N GLU A 144 5.35 -18.39 1.83
CA GLU A 144 6.70 -17.81 1.91
C GLU A 144 6.73 -16.35 1.44
N ILE A 145 6.06 -16.05 0.33
CA ILE A 145 5.96 -14.67 -0.20
C ILE A 145 5.25 -13.76 0.82
N LEU A 146 4.07 -14.16 1.28
CA LEU A 146 3.22 -13.37 2.16
C LEU A 146 3.80 -13.19 3.57
N GLN A 147 4.60 -14.15 4.04
CA GLN A 147 5.24 -14.11 5.37
C GLN A 147 6.69 -13.62 5.34
N ASN A 148 7.18 -13.10 4.21
CA ASN A 148 8.53 -12.59 4.12
C ASN A 148 8.74 -11.40 5.08
N ARG A 149 9.51 -11.63 6.15
CA ARG A 149 9.72 -10.66 7.23
C ARG A 149 10.33 -9.34 6.77
N LEU A 150 11.25 -9.39 5.80
CA LEU A 150 11.87 -8.18 5.28
C LEU A 150 10.87 -7.36 4.46
N MET A 151 10.01 -8.01 3.66
CA MET A 151 8.98 -7.30 2.91
C MET A 151 7.95 -6.66 3.84
N ILE A 152 7.52 -7.39 4.86
CA ILE A 152 6.63 -6.84 5.90
C ILE A 152 7.30 -5.66 6.60
N GLN A 153 8.57 -5.77 6.99
CA GLN A 153 9.30 -4.68 7.64
C GLN A 153 9.40 -3.42 6.76
N ILE A 154 9.63 -3.58 5.45
CA ILE A 154 9.65 -2.46 4.50
C ILE A 154 8.25 -1.87 4.37
N ASN A 155 7.21 -2.69 4.23
CA ASN A 155 5.83 -2.24 4.13
C ASN A 155 5.44 -1.39 5.35
N GLN A 156 5.79 -1.89 6.54
CA GLN A 156 5.52 -1.31 7.86
C GLN A 156 6.55 -0.25 8.31
N ASP A 157 7.32 0.34 7.39
CA ASP A 157 8.22 1.45 7.75
C ASP A 157 7.42 2.59 8.42
N PRO A 158 7.81 3.01 9.64
CA PRO A 158 7.02 3.94 10.44
C PRO A 158 6.95 5.35 9.87
N ARG A 159 7.79 5.70 8.89
CA ARG A 159 7.69 7.00 8.21
C ARG A 159 6.47 7.01 7.28
N GLY A 160 5.96 5.85 6.87
CA GLY A 160 4.75 5.74 6.06
C GLY A 160 4.83 6.40 4.69
N ILE A 161 6.04 6.62 4.16
CA ILE A 161 6.21 7.31 2.88
C ILE A 161 5.93 6.31 1.76
N GLN A 162 4.85 6.53 1.00
CA GLN A 162 4.56 5.79 -0.23
C GLN A 162 5.68 6.00 -1.26
N GLY A 163 6.12 4.92 -1.91
CA GLY A 163 7.10 4.95 -2.99
C GLY A 163 6.52 5.44 -4.31
N ARG A 164 7.36 5.46 -5.34
CA ARG A 164 6.99 5.91 -6.70
C ARG A 164 7.76 5.16 -7.77
N ARG A 165 7.24 5.15 -9.00
CA ARG A 165 8.00 4.75 -10.19
C ARG A 165 8.99 5.86 -10.52
N ILE A 166 10.27 5.50 -10.59
CA ILE A 166 11.40 6.40 -10.86
C ILE A 166 11.81 6.34 -12.32
N VAL A 167 11.84 5.13 -12.89
CA VAL A 167 12.24 4.89 -14.28
C VAL A 167 11.23 3.96 -14.95
N LYS A 168 10.88 4.26 -16.20
CA LYS A 168 10.15 3.35 -17.10
C LYS A 168 10.94 3.24 -18.40
N VAL A 169 11.55 2.09 -18.65
CA VAL A 169 12.17 1.77 -19.95
C VAL A 169 11.19 0.91 -20.73
N ARG A 170 10.58 1.50 -21.75
CA ARG A 170 9.49 0.87 -22.52
C ARG A 170 9.90 -0.52 -23.04
N GLY A 171 9.14 -1.54 -22.65
CA GLY A 171 9.36 -2.92 -23.08
C GLY A 171 10.52 -3.64 -22.38
N GLN A 172 11.08 -3.08 -21.30
CA GLN A 172 12.20 -3.70 -20.60
C GLN A 172 11.99 -3.73 -19.08
N VAL A 173 12.09 -2.59 -18.40
CA VAL A 173 12.23 -2.53 -16.94
C VAL A 173 11.57 -1.26 -16.39
N ASP A 174 10.76 -1.43 -15.35
CA ASP A 174 10.29 -0.35 -14.50
C ASP A 174 11.05 -0.40 -13.16
N VAL A 175 11.54 0.74 -12.69
CA VAL A 175 12.24 0.86 -11.40
C VAL A 175 11.39 1.67 -10.45
N PHE A 176 11.07 1.09 -9.29
CA PHE A 176 10.35 1.76 -8.22
C PHE A 176 11.26 1.98 -7.03
N GLY A 177 11.06 3.09 -6.31
CA GLY A 177 11.80 3.38 -5.09
C GLY A 177 10.89 3.92 -4.00
N ARG A 178 11.19 3.51 -2.76
CA ARG A 178 10.54 3.96 -1.53
C ARG A 178 11.62 4.49 -0.58
N ALA A 179 11.41 5.68 -0.04
CA ALA A 179 12.27 6.19 1.01
C ALA A 179 12.05 5.35 2.28
N HIS A 180 13.11 4.76 2.81
CA HIS A 180 13.09 3.95 4.03
C HIS A 180 13.93 4.61 5.11
N ARG A 181 13.69 4.29 6.38
CA ARG A 181 14.62 4.70 7.46
C ARG A 181 16.01 4.10 7.18
N SER A 182 17.06 4.92 7.17
CA SER A 182 18.42 4.40 7.02
C SER A 182 18.81 3.58 8.25
N SER A 183 19.43 2.41 8.02
CA SER A 183 20.01 1.57 9.06
C SER A 183 21.32 2.12 9.65
N THR A 184 21.60 3.41 9.49
CA THR A 184 22.84 4.08 9.96
C THR A 184 22.95 4.19 11.49
N GLY A 185 22.06 3.54 12.25
CA GLY A 185 22.11 3.43 13.71
C GLY A 185 22.79 2.16 14.24
N ILE A 186 23.32 1.26 13.40
CA ILE A 186 24.22 0.21 13.88
C ILE A 186 25.58 0.86 14.13
N THR A 187 25.82 1.24 15.39
CA THR A 187 27.12 1.64 15.90
C THR A 187 28.16 0.60 15.48
N LYS A 188 28.94 0.89 14.44
CA LYS A 188 30.18 0.15 14.16
C LYS A 188 31.07 0.34 15.38
N ARG A 189 31.04 -0.60 16.34
CA ARG A 189 32.15 -0.79 17.28
C ARG A 189 33.36 -1.17 16.42
N ARG A 190 34.10 -0.17 15.94
CA ARG A 190 35.46 -0.37 15.46
C ARG A 190 36.28 -0.82 16.67
N LYS A 191 36.43 -2.13 16.85
CA LYS A 191 37.60 -2.66 17.56
C LYS A 191 38.80 -2.34 16.67
N VAL A 192 39.46 -1.22 16.94
CA VAL A 192 40.81 -0.98 16.44
C VAL A 192 41.71 -1.93 17.23
N MET A 193 42.05 -3.06 16.61
CA MET A 193 43.13 -3.91 17.08
C MET A 193 44.41 -3.31 16.51
N GLN A 194 45.03 -2.43 17.29
CA GLN A 194 46.36 -1.91 16.98
C GLN A 194 47.35 -3.06 17.22
N ARG A 195 47.87 -3.63 16.13
CA ARG A 195 49.07 -4.45 16.17
C ARG A 195 50.25 -3.48 16.24
N ASP A 196 50.89 -3.39 17.40
CA ASP A 196 52.23 -2.82 17.47
C ASP A 196 53.21 -3.79 16.81
N MET A 197 53.72 -3.38 15.65
CA MET A 197 54.96 -3.90 15.09
C MET A 197 56.03 -2.83 15.18
N SER A 198 57.16 -3.23 15.74
CA SER A 198 58.49 -2.61 15.69
C SER A 198 58.74 -1.34 16.52
N ARG A 199 59.64 -1.47 17.51
CA ARG A 199 60.99 -0.91 17.45
C ARG A 199 61.87 -1.48 18.58
N SER A 200 63.01 -2.02 18.15
CA SER A 200 64.34 -2.10 18.80
C SER A 200 64.43 -2.33 20.30
#